data_AF-A0A3B1DE74-F1
#
_entry.id   AF-A0A3B1DE74-F1
#
_cell.length_a   1.000
_cell.length_b   1.000
_cell.length_c   1.000
_cell.angle_alpha   90.00
_cell.angle_beta   90.00
_cell.angle_gamma   90.00
#
_symmetry.space_group_name_H-M   'P 1'
#
loop_
_entity.id
_entity.type
_entity.pdbx_description
1 polymer ?
#
loop_
_entity_poly.entity_id
_entity_poly.type
_entity_poly.pdbx_seq_one_letter_code
_entity_poly.pdbx_strand_id
1 'polypeptide(L)'
;SGDGADVDNGLTWLGLVGMTDPVRRGTKKLIRLFHKAGVNTIMITGDQSPTAYAIARELRLSEDEPLEILDSTHLKDIEPGLLTAISEKVHVFARVSPANKLQIVQALQSAGKVVAMTGDGINDGPALKASDIGIAMGHTGTDVAREVADVILEDDRIETMFIAVSHGRKIYDNIRKSIHFLLATNLSEIMVTITAITGGLGHPLNTMQLLWINLISDIFPGLALALEPPENDLMNRPPRDPKTPIINRADLKRITFESAVMSAGSLGAYGYGLLMYGMGAKAGTMAFMSLTLSQLLHTVSCRSEKHSIFDKKKLPSNKFLNIALGGSFALQALAITVPGLRGLLGIVPVNLLDSLLIGGSAVLPLLVNESSKNKRQEAGRLPAPEFLGNERGIVR
;
A
#
# COMPACT_ATOMS: atom_id res chain seq x y z
N SER A 1 -20.74 55.19 -28.77
CA SER A 1 -21.88 55.78 -28.04
C SER A 1 -23.13 55.01 -28.45
N GLY A 2 -23.42 53.91 -27.75
CA GLY A 2 -24.69 53.21 -27.85
C GLY A 2 -25.43 53.42 -26.54
N ASP A 3 -26.55 54.12 -26.60
CA ASP A 3 -27.48 54.33 -25.49
C ASP A 3 -27.98 52.98 -24.96
N GLY A 4 -27.45 52.56 -23.81
CA GLY A 4 -28.03 51.52 -22.95
C GLY A 4 -28.94 52.14 -21.90
N ALA A 5 -29.82 53.06 -22.30
CA ALA A 5 -30.77 53.70 -21.41
C ALA A 5 -31.97 52.76 -21.16
N ASP A 6 -32.17 52.43 -19.88
CA ASP A 6 -33.43 52.01 -19.25
C ASP A 6 -34.27 50.90 -19.92
N VAL A 7 -33.78 49.67 -19.91
CA VAL A 7 -34.65 48.47 -20.07
C VAL A 7 -35.35 48.10 -18.74
N ASP A 8 -34.88 48.63 -17.61
CA ASP A 8 -35.33 48.21 -16.27
C ASP A 8 -36.60 48.91 -15.75
N ASN A 9 -36.98 50.07 -16.31
CA ASN A 9 -38.14 50.83 -15.83
C ASN A 9 -39.43 50.46 -16.58
N GLY A 10 -39.93 49.24 -16.37
CA GLY A 10 -41.21 48.79 -16.94
C GLY A 10 -41.59 47.31 -16.73
N LEU A 11 -40.81 46.55 -15.96
CA LEU A 11 -41.06 45.13 -15.75
C LEU A 11 -42.17 44.88 -14.70
N THR A 12 -43.08 43.96 -14.98
CA THR A 12 -44.09 43.49 -14.01
C THR A 12 -43.62 42.18 -13.39
N TRP A 13 -43.48 42.15 -12.06
CA TRP A 13 -43.12 40.94 -11.34
C TRP A 13 -44.24 39.90 -11.41
N LEU A 14 -43.93 38.71 -11.93
CA LEU A 14 -44.89 37.60 -12.07
C LEU A 14 -44.71 36.52 -10.99
N GLY A 15 -43.49 36.29 -10.51
CA GLY A 15 -43.17 35.22 -9.56
C GLY A 15 -41.69 34.84 -9.53
N LEU A 16 -41.35 33.86 -8.68
CA LEU A 16 -40.00 33.28 -8.54
C LEU A 16 -40.07 31.76 -8.76
N VAL A 17 -39.12 31.21 -9.51
CA VAL A 17 -38.91 29.76 -9.63
C VAL A 17 -37.55 29.43 -9.02
N GLY A 18 -37.54 28.51 -8.05
CA GLY A 18 -36.32 27.96 -7.47
C GLY A 18 -35.94 26.65 -8.14
N MET A 19 -34.69 26.53 -8.58
CA MET A 19 -34.12 25.30 -9.13
C MET A 19 -32.89 24.91 -8.32
N THR A 20 -32.64 23.61 -8.21
CA THR A 20 -31.47 23.07 -7.51
C THR A 20 -30.84 21.98 -8.38
N ASP A 21 -29.51 21.96 -8.43
CA ASP A 21 -28.79 20.83 -9.01
C ASP A 21 -28.65 19.73 -7.95
N PRO A 22 -29.31 18.57 -8.12
CA PRO A 22 -29.30 17.54 -7.10
C PRO A 22 -27.92 16.94 -6.93
N VAL A 23 -27.49 16.80 -5.68
CA VAL A 23 -26.27 16.08 -5.33
C VAL A 23 -26.36 14.63 -5.84
N ARG A 24 -25.31 14.17 -6.53
CA ARG A 24 -25.21 12.77 -7.01
C ARG A 24 -25.43 11.79 -5.86
N ARG A 25 -26.15 10.70 -6.16
CA ARG A 25 -26.35 9.61 -5.20
C ARG A 25 -24.99 9.07 -4.75
N GLY A 26 -24.85 8.76 -3.46
CA GLY A 26 -23.63 8.19 -2.90
C GLY A 26 -22.56 9.21 -2.45
N THR A 27 -22.59 10.46 -2.93
CA THR A 27 -21.57 11.50 -2.59
C THR A 27 -21.38 11.66 -1.09
N LYS A 28 -22.47 11.82 -0.34
CA LYS A 28 -22.43 11.97 1.12
C LYS A 28 -21.81 10.76 1.82
N LYS A 29 -22.10 9.55 1.34
CA LYS A 29 -21.51 8.32 1.89
C LYS A 29 -20.02 8.23 1.58
N LEU A 30 -19.63 8.63 0.37
CA LEU A 30 -18.24 8.66 -0.09
C LEU A 30 -17.39 9.63 0.72
N ILE A 31 -17.85 10.87 0.91
CA ILE A 31 -17.17 11.88 1.73
C ILE A 31 -16.93 11.35 3.14
N ARG A 32 -17.96 10.80 3.78
CA ARG A 32 -17.83 10.17 5.11
C ARG A 32 -16.81 9.03 5.13
N LEU A 33 -16.76 8.20 4.08
CA LEU A 33 -15.79 7.12 3.97
C LEU A 33 -14.35 7.64 3.79
N PHE A 34 -14.17 8.75 3.06
CA PHE A 34 -12.88 9.40 2.92
C PHE A 34 -12.41 10.04 4.22
N HIS A 35 -13.27 10.76 4.93
CA HIS A 35 -12.91 11.35 6.23
C HIS A 35 -12.53 10.26 7.24
N LYS A 36 -13.30 9.16 7.30
CA LYS A 36 -12.94 7.99 8.12
C LYS A 36 -11.56 7.39 7.75
N ALA A 37 -11.18 7.48 6.48
CA ALA A 37 -9.87 7.05 5.99
C ALA A 37 -8.78 8.13 6.13
N GLY A 38 -9.07 9.25 6.78
CA GLY A 38 -8.18 10.41 6.94
C GLY A 38 -7.90 11.18 5.65
N VAL A 39 -8.75 11.04 4.63
CA VAL A 39 -8.67 11.77 3.36
C VAL A 39 -9.61 12.96 3.45
N ASN A 40 -9.05 14.17 3.43
CA ASN A 40 -9.84 15.40 3.44
C ASN A 40 -10.52 15.61 2.08
N THR A 41 -11.75 16.11 2.09
CA THR A 41 -12.47 16.46 0.86
C THR A 41 -12.73 17.97 0.83
N ILE A 42 -12.45 18.60 -0.32
CA ILE A 42 -12.59 20.05 -0.52
C ILE A 42 -13.51 20.25 -1.73
N MET A 43 -14.54 21.09 -1.57
CA MET A 43 -15.43 21.47 -2.66
C MET A 43 -14.88 22.71 -3.37
N ILE A 44 -14.85 22.68 -4.71
CA ILE A 44 -14.45 23.80 -5.55
C ILE A 44 -15.60 24.04 -6.54
N THR A 45 -16.28 25.18 -6.44
CA THR A 45 -17.45 25.50 -7.27
C THR A 45 -17.42 26.92 -7.84
N GLY A 46 -18.06 27.10 -9.00
CA GLY A 46 -18.34 28.40 -9.59
C GLY A 46 -19.55 29.11 -8.97
N ASP A 47 -20.33 28.42 -8.13
CA ASP A 47 -21.53 28.97 -7.50
C ASP A 47 -21.24 30.08 -6.49
N GLN A 48 -22.28 30.84 -6.17
CA GLN A 48 -22.24 31.83 -5.09
C GLN A 48 -22.09 31.15 -3.73
N SER A 49 -21.39 31.82 -2.81
CA SER A 49 -21.09 31.31 -1.46
C SER A 49 -22.29 30.77 -0.68
N PRO A 50 -23.50 31.40 -0.69
CA PRO A 50 -24.66 30.85 0.00
C PRO A 50 -25.14 29.49 -0.55
N THR A 51 -25.11 29.31 -1.87
CA THR A 51 -25.48 28.04 -2.53
C THR A 51 -24.46 26.95 -2.19
N ALA A 52 -23.17 27.29 -2.30
CA ALA A 52 -22.08 26.39 -1.97
C ALA A 52 -22.14 25.95 -0.49
N TYR A 53 -22.46 26.88 0.43
CA TYR A 53 -22.68 26.58 1.85
C TYR A 53 -23.81 25.57 2.07
N ALA A 54 -24.95 25.77 1.40
CA ALA A 54 -26.10 24.88 1.53
C ALA A 54 -25.76 23.44 1.10
N ILE A 55 -25.12 23.28 -0.07
CA ILE A 55 -24.70 21.96 -0.57
C ILE A 55 -23.63 21.33 0.34
N ALA A 56 -22.66 22.11 0.79
CA ALA A 56 -21.59 21.60 1.63
C ALA A 56 -22.09 21.14 3.02
N ARG A 57 -23.07 21.85 3.57
CA ARG A 57 -23.76 21.44 4.80
C ARG A 57 -24.58 20.16 4.59
N GLU A 58 -25.26 20.01 3.46
CA GLU A 58 -25.99 18.78 3.12
C GLU A 58 -25.06 17.57 3.06
N LEU A 59 -23.88 17.76 2.45
CA LEU A 59 -22.82 16.77 2.32
C LEU A 59 -22.07 16.48 3.62
N ARG A 60 -22.20 17.33 4.65
CA ARG A 60 -21.41 17.30 5.89
C ARG A 60 -19.90 17.35 5.64
N LEU A 61 -19.48 18.30 4.79
CA LEU A 61 -18.07 18.47 4.41
C LEU A 61 -17.14 18.82 5.57
N SER A 62 -17.62 19.52 6.61
CA SER A 62 -16.83 19.84 7.82
C SER A 62 -17.06 18.87 8.98
N GLU A 63 -17.79 17.77 8.76
CA GLU A 63 -18.24 16.86 9.83
C GLU A 63 -18.95 17.59 10.97
N ASP A 64 -18.29 17.69 12.14
CA ASP A 64 -18.78 18.36 13.34
C ASP A 64 -18.11 19.74 13.57
N GLU A 65 -17.13 20.10 12.74
CA GLU A 65 -16.42 21.39 12.78
C GLU A 65 -17.21 22.50 12.06
N PRO A 66 -16.93 23.78 12.37
CA PRO A 66 -17.48 24.90 11.63
C PRO A 66 -17.13 24.83 10.13
N LEU A 67 -18.15 25.00 9.28
CA LEU A 67 -17.97 24.97 7.83
C LEU A 67 -17.32 26.29 7.35
N GLU A 68 -16.03 26.22 7.09
CA GLU A 68 -15.24 27.33 6.51
C GLU A 68 -15.36 27.40 4.98
N ILE A 69 -15.71 28.59 4.47
CA ILE A 69 -15.87 28.87 3.03
C ILE A 69 -15.04 30.09 2.65
N LEU A 70 -14.27 29.95 1.58
CA LEU A 70 -13.52 31.06 1.00
C LEU A 70 -14.13 31.49 -0.33
N ASP A 71 -14.44 32.78 -0.41
CA ASP A 71 -14.85 33.41 -1.67
C ASP A 71 -13.63 33.75 -2.52
N SER A 72 -13.59 33.19 -3.71
CA SER A 72 -12.40 33.27 -4.56
C SER A 72 -12.20 34.62 -5.26
N THR A 73 -13.15 35.56 -5.14
CA THR A 73 -12.92 36.95 -5.54
C THR A 73 -11.75 37.57 -4.78
N HIS A 74 -11.48 37.12 -3.55
CA HIS A 74 -10.40 37.61 -2.72
C HIS A 74 -9.10 36.80 -2.85
N LEU A 75 -9.07 35.72 -3.66
CA LEU A 75 -7.86 34.88 -3.80
C LEU A 75 -6.68 35.62 -4.42
N LYS A 76 -6.92 36.59 -5.31
CA LYS A 76 -5.86 37.36 -5.98
C LYS A 76 -5.09 38.26 -5.03
N ASP A 77 -5.71 38.63 -3.90
CA ASP A 77 -5.14 39.57 -2.92
C ASP A 77 -4.42 38.84 -1.78
N ILE A 78 -4.43 37.49 -1.78
CA ILE A 78 -3.83 36.66 -0.75
C ILE A 78 -2.40 36.26 -1.18
N GLU A 79 -1.43 36.51 -0.31
CA GLU A 79 -0.06 36.07 -0.52
C GLU A 79 0.04 34.52 -0.58
N PRO A 80 0.86 33.93 -1.47
CA PRO A 80 0.94 32.48 -1.64
C PRO A 80 1.19 31.68 -0.35
N GLY A 81 2.01 32.21 0.56
CA GLY A 81 2.27 31.58 1.86
C GLY A 81 1.03 31.54 2.78
N LEU A 82 0.24 32.62 2.76
CA LEU A 82 -1.02 32.70 3.52
C LEU A 82 -2.10 31.82 2.89
N LEU A 83 -2.15 31.74 1.56
CA LEU A 83 -3.07 30.86 0.84
C LEU A 83 -2.84 29.39 1.20
N THR A 84 -1.58 28.98 1.38
CA THR A 84 -1.22 27.63 1.81
C THR A 84 -1.83 27.30 3.18
N ALA A 85 -1.66 28.20 4.16
CA ALA A 85 -2.20 28.00 5.51
C ALA A 85 -3.73 28.03 5.58
N ILE A 86 -4.37 28.89 4.78
CA ILE A 86 -5.83 28.97 4.69
C ILE A 86 -6.40 27.71 4.02
N SER A 87 -5.75 27.22 2.96
CA SER A 87 -6.23 26.08 2.18
C SER A 87 -6.32 24.77 2.98
N GLU A 88 -5.58 24.65 4.09
CA GLU A 88 -5.70 23.47 4.98
C GLU A 88 -6.98 23.47 5.83
N LYS A 89 -7.61 24.64 6.04
CA LYS A 89 -8.80 24.80 6.89
C LYS A 89 -10.09 25.04 6.11
N VAL A 90 -9.98 25.45 4.85
CA VAL A 90 -11.13 25.74 4.00
C VAL A 90 -11.74 24.45 3.46
N HIS A 91 -13.06 24.31 3.60
CA HIS A 91 -13.81 23.17 3.09
C HIS A 91 -14.40 23.45 1.70
N VAL A 92 -14.67 24.72 1.40
CA VAL A 92 -15.34 25.14 0.16
C VAL A 92 -14.68 26.39 -0.41
N PHE A 93 -14.31 26.33 -1.69
CA PHE A 93 -13.96 27.51 -2.48
C PHE A 93 -15.12 27.82 -3.43
N ALA A 94 -15.69 29.03 -3.33
CA ALA A 94 -16.84 29.48 -4.12
C ALA A 94 -16.45 30.53 -5.17
N ARG A 95 -17.29 30.71 -6.20
CA ARG A 95 -17.07 31.61 -7.35
C ARG A 95 -15.75 31.38 -8.12
N VAL A 96 -15.26 30.15 -8.12
CA VAL A 96 -13.89 29.81 -8.56
C VAL A 96 -13.73 29.88 -10.08
N SER A 97 -12.75 30.66 -10.54
CA SER A 97 -12.32 30.67 -11.94
C SER A 97 -11.40 29.48 -12.29
N PRO A 98 -11.24 29.09 -13.57
CA PRO A 98 -10.30 28.04 -13.96
C PRO A 98 -8.86 28.27 -13.44
N ALA A 99 -8.38 29.50 -13.47
CA ALA A 99 -7.06 29.87 -12.93
C ALA A 99 -6.97 29.68 -11.41
N ASN A 100 -8.05 29.99 -10.69
CA ASN A 100 -8.11 29.80 -9.24
C ASN A 100 -8.06 28.32 -8.86
N LYS A 101 -8.64 27.40 -9.66
CA LYS A 101 -8.55 25.95 -9.41
C LYS A 101 -7.10 25.48 -9.37
N LEU A 102 -6.30 25.92 -10.35
CA LEU A 102 -4.88 25.61 -10.41
C LEU A 102 -4.11 26.16 -9.20
N GLN A 103 -4.38 27.41 -8.81
CA GLN A 103 -3.75 28.03 -7.64
C GLN A 103 -4.05 27.27 -6.35
N ILE A 104 -5.29 26.81 -6.16
CA ILE A 104 -5.71 26.03 -4.98
C ILE A 104 -4.95 24.69 -4.94
N VAL A 105 -4.86 23.98 -6.06
CA VAL A 105 -4.11 22.71 -6.16
C VAL A 105 -2.64 22.92 -5.77
N GLN A 106 -2.00 23.95 -6.32
CA GLN A 106 -0.61 24.28 -6.04
C GLN A 106 -0.38 24.69 -4.57
N ALA A 107 -1.32 25.41 -3.97
CA ALA A 107 -1.25 25.77 -2.55
C ALA A 107 -1.32 24.53 -1.64
N LEU A 108 -2.24 23.59 -1.94
CA LEU A 108 -2.36 22.32 -1.20
C LEU A 108 -1.11 21.43 -1.36
N GLN A 109 -0.53 21.37 -2.56
CA GLN A 109 0.73 20.67 -2.80
C GLN A 109 1.90 21.31 -2.06
N SER A 110 1.95 22.65 -2.01
CA SER A 110 2.95 23.40 -1.26
C SER A 110 2.85 23.19 0.26
N ALA A 111 1.64 22.89 0.76
CA ALA A 111 1.42 22.41 2.14
C ALA A 111 1.90 20.96 2.37
N GLY A 112 2.46 20.30 1.35
CA GLY A 112 2.93 18.92 1.42
C GLY A 112 1.83 17.87 1.35
N LYS A 113 0.63 18.23 0.89
CA LYS A 113 -0.45 17.26 0.64
C LYS A 113 -0.27 16.60 -0.73
N VAL A 114 -0.74 15.37 -0.86
CA VAL A 114 -0.98 14.72 -2.16
C VAL A 114 -2.40 15.06 -2.56
N VAL A 115 -2.57 15.70 -3.72
CA VAL A 115 -3.83 16.26 -4.18
C VAL A 115 -4.38 15.44 -5.33
N ALA A 116 -5.57 14.88 -5.13
CA ALA A 116 -6.37 14.34 -6.23
C ALA A 116 -7.44 15.37 -6.61
N MET A 117 -7.52 15.72 -7.89
CA MET A 117 -8.53 16.63 -8.41
C MET A 117 -9.50 15.89 -9.32
N THR A 118 -10.80 16.14 -9.18
CA THR A 118 -11.83 15.64 -10.11
C THR A 118 -12.35 16.78 -10.96
N GLY A 119 -12.52 16.53 -12.26
CA GLY A 119 -13.07 17.49 -13.21
C GLY A 119 -13.66 16.81 -14.43
N ASP A 120 -14.61 17.46 -15.08
CA ASP A 120 -15.30 16.96 -16.28
C ASP A 120 -15.17 17.91 -17.48
N GLY A 121 -14.85 19.19 -17.24
CA GLY A 121 -14.76 20.21 -18.26
C GLY A 121 -13.35 20.55 -18.73
N ILE A 122 -13.28 21.22 -19.89
CA ILE A 122 -12.05 21.84 -20.42
C ILE A 122 -11.45 22.84 -19.42
N ASN A 123 -12.32 23.50 -18.65
CA ASN A 123 -11.95 24.45 -17.59
C ASN A 123 -11.14 23.81 -16.45
N ASP A 124 -11.23 22.50 -16.27
CA ASP A 124 -10.50 21.78 -15.23
C ASP A 124 -9.14 21.26 -15.70
N GLY A 125 -8.88 21.26 -17.01
CA GLY A 125 -7.68 20.69 -17.62
C GLY A 125 -6.36 21.13 -16.96
N PRO A 126 -6.08 22.45 -16.81
CA PRO A 126 -4.83 22.90 -16.19
C PRO A 126 -4.64 22.39 -14.76
N ALA A 127 -5.72 22.36 -13.96
CA ALA A 127 -5.67 21.98 -12.56
C ALA A 127 -5.66 20.45 -12.40
N LEU A 128 -6.35 19.71 -13.25
CA LEU A 128 -6.24 18.24 -13.39
C LEU A 128 -4.79 17.86 -13.70
N LYS A 129 -4.15 18.51 -14.68
CA LYS A 129 -2.76 18.20 -15.06
C LYS A 129 -1.76 18.51 -13.95
N ALA A 130 -2.01 19.55 -13.16
CA ALA A 130 -1.11 19.98 -12.11
C ALA A 130 -1.26 19.16 -10.81
N SER A 131 -2.43 18.57 -10.58
CA SER A 131 -2.67 17.71 -9.43
C SER A 131 -1.77 16.47 -9.45
N ASP A 132 -1.51 15.88 -8.28
CA ASP A 132 -0.73 14.64 -8.23
C ASP A 132 -1.48 13.48 -8.89
N ILE A 133 -2.81 13.53 -8.86
CA ILE A 133 -3.71 12.56 -9.46
C ILE A 133 -4.92 13.30 -10.06
N GLY A 134 -4.93 13.47 -11.38
CA GLY A 134 -6.08 14.00 -12.12
C GLY A 134 -7.12 12.90 -12.36
N ILE A 135 -8.38 13.16 -12.01
CA ILE A 135 -9.51 12.23 -12.17
C ILE A 135 -10.56 12.83 -13.10
N ALA A 136 -10.82 12.16 -14.21
CA ALA A 136 -11.86 12.56 -15.16
C ALA A 136 -13.05 11.59 -15.16
N MET A 137 -14.22 12.13 -15.52
CA MET A 137 -15.42 11.34 -15.79
C MET A 137 -15.30 10.64 -17.15
N GLY A 138 -15.76 9.40 -17.24
CA GLY A 138 -15.70 8.56 -18.44
C GLY A 138 -16.69 8.98 -19.52
N HIS A 139 -17.97 9.13 -19.18
CA HIS A 139 -19.03 9.47 -20.15
C HIS A 139 -19.37 10.96 -20.15
N THR A 140 -19.51 11.60 -18.98
CA THR A 140 -19.82 13.03 -18.89
C THR A 140 -18.60 13.93 -19.05
N GLY A 141 -17.38 13.36 -19.00
CA GLY A 141 -16.15 14.12 -19.14
C GLY A 141 -15.84 14.47 -20.60
N THR A 142 -15.38 15.69 -20.81
CA THR A 142 -14.87 16.14 -22.12
C THR A 142 -13.63 15.34 -22.54
N ASP A 143 -13.39 15.22 -23.85
CA ASP A 143 -12.20 14.52 -24.38
C ASP A 143 -10.90 15.09 -23.82
N VAL A 144 -10.84 16.43 -23.70
CA VAL A 144 -9.70 17.14 -23.13
C VAL A 144 -9.47 16.75 -21.66
N ALA A 145 -10.52 16.63 -20.85
CA ALA A 145 -10.39 16.22 -19.46
C ALA A 145 -9.87 14.77 -19.35
N ARG A 146 -10.35 13.87 -20.21
CA ARG A 146 -9.92 12.45 -20.23
C ARG A 146 -8.48 12.28 -20.71
N GLU A 147 -8.04 13.07 -21.68
CA GLU A 147 -6.66 13.01 -22.19
C GLU A 147 -5.63 13.52 -21.17
N VAL A 148 -6.05 14.44 -20.30
CA VAL A 148 -5.18 15.07 -19.31
C VAL A 148 -5.13 14.30 -17.98
N ALA A 149 -6.18 13.55 -17.65
CA ALA A 149 -6.32 12.84 -16.37
C ALA A 149 -5.43 11.58 -16.28
N ASP A 150 -5.00 11.25 -15.06
CA ASP A 150 -4.26 10.02 -14.75
C ASP A 150 -5.21 8.83 -14.53
N VAL A 151 -6.44 9.11 -14.07
CA VAL A 151 -7.48 8.12 -13.80
C VAL A 151 -8.80 8.54 -14.45
N ILE A 152 -9.46 7.61 -15.12
CA ILE A 152 -10.78 7.82 -15.73
C ILE A 152 -11.79 6.94 -15.01
N LEU A 153 -12.88 7.55 -14.51
CA LEU A 153 -14.01 6.84 -13.94
C LEU A 153 -14.95 6.40 -15.08
N GLU A 154 -14.70 5.24 -15.65
CA GLU A 154 -15.44 4.71 -16.81
C GLU A 154 -16.96 4.72 -16.60
N ASP A 155 -17.44 4.46 -15.38
CA ASP A 155 -18.85 4.37 -15.04
C ASP A 155 -19.48 5.68 -14.53
N ASP A 156 -18.73 6.79 -14.49
CA ASP A 156 -19.12 8.08 -13.92
C ASP A 156 -19.59 8.03 -12.46
N ARG A 157 -19.21 6.97 -11.74
CA ARG A 157 -19.56 6.80 -10.33
C ARG A 157 -18.40 7.22 -9.46
N ILE A 158 -18.59 8.32 -8.75
CA ILE A 158 -17.62 8.86 -7.80
C ILE A 158 -17.27 7.85 -6.70
N GLU A 159 -18.15 6.90 -6.35
CA GLU A 159 -17.87 5.87 -5.37
C GLU A 159 -16.74 4.92 -5.80
N THR A 160 -16.50 4.80 -7.11
CA THR A 160 -15.38 4.04 -7.68
C THR A 160 -14.04 4.59 -7.21
N MET A 161 -13.95 5.89 -6.88
CA MET A 161 -12.74 6.48 -6.29
C MET A 161 -12.37 5.85 -4.95
N PHE A 162 -13.36 5.51 -4.11
CA PHE A 162 -13.08 4.83 -2.83
C PHE A 162 -12.43 3.47 -3.06
N ILE A 163 -12.89 2.74 -4.06
CA ILE A 163 -12.33 1.44 -4.45
C ILE A 163 -10.91 1.62 -4.97
N ALA A 164 -10.67 2.61 -5.83
CA ALA A 164 -9.36 2.93 -6.37
C ALA A 164 -8.35 3.27 -5.26
N VAL A 165 -8.72 4.13 -4.30
CA VAL A 165 -7.87 4.47 -3.14
C VAL A 165 -7.61 3.24 -2.28
N SER A 166 -8.62 2.41 -2.03
CA SER A 166 -8.46 1.16 -1.29
C SER A 166 -7.49 0.20 -1.96
N HIS A 167 -7.59 0.03 -3.28
CA HIS A 167 -6.66 -0.78 -4.06
C HIS A 167 -5.25 -0.21 -4.07
N GLY A 168 -5.08 1.12 -4.20
CA GLY A 168 -3.77 1.76 -4.12
C GLY A 168 -3.07 1.51 -2.78
N ARG A 169 -3.79 1.67 -1.66
CA ARG A 169 -3.26 1.35 -0.32
C ARG A 169 -2.89 -0.13 -0.19
N LYS A 170 -3.74 -1.03 -0.70
CA LYS A 170 -3.47 -2.49 -0.70
C LYS A 170 -2.20 -2.83 -1.49
N ILE A 171 -2.06 -2.29 -2.70
CA ILE A 171 -0.89 -2.52 -3.56
C ILE A 171 0.37 -2.06 -2.85
N TYR A 172 0.35 -0.88 -2.22
CA TYR A 172 1.50 -0.38 -1.47
C TYR A 172 1.92 -1.31 -0.32
N ASP A 173 0.97 -1.71 0.53
CA ASP A 173 1.23 -2.64 1.64
C ASP A 173 1.81 -3.97 1.13
N ASN A 174 1.29 -4.48 0.02
CA ASN A 174 1.74 -5.73 -0.58
C ASN A 174 3.15 -5.62 -1.21
N ILE A 175 3.45 -4.51 -1.88
CA ILE A 175 4.81 -4.23 -2.39
C ILE A 175 5.80 -4.20 -1.23
N ARG A 176 5.45 -3.55 -0.11
CA ARG A 176 6.32 -3.51 1.08
C ARG A 176 6.57 -4.90 1.66
N LYS A 177 5.55 -5.77 1.73
CA LYS A 177 5.70 -7.18 2.15
C LYS A 177 6.63 -7.97 1.21
N SER A 178 6.48 -7.78 -0.10
CA SER A 178 7.31 -8.44 -1.12
C SER A 178 8.78 -7.99 -1.02
N ILE A 179 9.02 -6.68 -0.93
CA ILE A 179 10.37 -6.11 -0.75
C ILE A 179 10.99 -6.59 0.55
N HIS A 180 10.24 -6.59 1.66
CA HIS A 180 10.71 -7.07 2.95
C HIS A 180 11.17 -8.53 2.87
N PHE A 181 10.36 -9.40 2.25
CA PHE A 181 10.72 -10.79 2.02
C PHE A 181 12.00 -10.92 1.19
N LEU A 182 12.07 -10.30 0.01
CA LEU A 182 13.22 -10.40 -0.88
C LEU A 182 14.51 -9.84 -0.25
N LEU A 183 14.43 -8.77 0.52
CA LEU A 183 15.58 -8.22 1.24
C LEU A 183 16.03 -9.16 2.36
N ALA A 184 15.10 -9.75 3.10
CA ALA A 184 15.42 -10.66 4.20
C ALA A 184 16.06 -11.97 3.69
N THR A 185 15.54 -12.54 2.60
CA THR A 185 16.09 -13.76 2.02
C THR A 185 17.47 -13.51 1.39
N ASN A 186 17.62 -12.46 0.57
CA ASN A 186 18.91 -12.08 -0.02
C ASN A 186 19.97 -11.77 1.04
N LEU A 187 19.62 -11.01 2.08
CA LEU A 187 20.56 -10.70 3.15
C LEU A 187 20.97 -11.98 3.90
N SER A 188 20.06 -12.95 4.07
CA SER A 188 20.41 -14.22 4.71
C SER A 188 21.40 -15.06 3.89
N GLU A 189 21.30 -15.05 2.55
CA GLU A 189 22.26 -15.70 1.65
C GLU A 189 23.64 -15.05 1.73
N ILE A 190 23.67 -13.72 1.71
CA ILE A 190 24.90 -12.94 1.87
C ILE A 190 25.55 -13.27 3.22
N MET A 191 24.78 -13.28 4.31
CA MET A 191 25.29 -13.58 5.65
C MET A 191 25.83 -15.01 5.76
N VAL A 192 25.14 -16.03 5.22
CA VAL A 192 25.64 -17.42 5.19
C VAL A 192 26.95 -17.49 4.42
N THR A 193 26.98 -16.90 3.22
CA THR A 193 28.13 -16.98 2.30
C THR A 193 29.34 -16.25 2.88
N ILE A 194 29.18 -15.01 3.34
CA ILE A 194 30.27 -14.22 3.93
C ILE A 194 30.80 -14.91 5.19
N THR A 195 29.92 -15.35 6.09
CA THR A 195 30.34 -15.97 7.35
C THR A 195 31.13 -17.26 7.13
N ALA A 196 30.70 -18.10 6.19
CA ALA A 196 31.42 -19.34 5.89
C ALA A 196 32.78 -19.06 5.24
N ILE A 197 32.85 -18.12 4.29
CA ILE A 197 34.10 -17.78 3.61
C ILE A 197 35.10 -17.12 4.56
N THR A 198 34.67 -16.13 5.35
CA THR A 198 35.57 -15.45 6.32
C THR A 198 35.99 -16.38 7.46
N GLY A 199 35.14 -17.34 7.84
CA GLY A 199 35.47 -18.40 8.77
C GLY A 199 36.39 -19.50 8.21
N GLY A 200 36.76 -19.44 6.93
CA GLY A 200 37.59 -20.48 6.28
C GLY A 200 36.86 -21.83 6.13
N LEU A 201 35.53 -21.84 6.20
CA LEU A 201 34.69 -23.03 6.16
C LEU A 201 34.30 -23.46 4.74
N GLY A 202 34.94 -22.89 3.72
CA GLY A 202 34.65 -23.15 2.30
C GLY A 202 33.41 -22.42 1.79
N HIS A 203 32.84 -22.94 0.70
CA HIS A 203 31.69 -22.33 0.01
C HIS A 203 30.41 -23.14 0.31
N PRO A 204 29.51 -22.64 1.18
CA PRO A 204 28.31 -23.37 1.59
C PRO A 204 27.30 -23.51 0.45
N LEU A 205 27.26 -22.53 -0.46
CA LEU A 205 26.35 -22.48 -1.60
C LEU A 205 27.16 -22.30 -2.87
N ASN A 206 26.78 -23.00 -3.94
CA ASN A 206 27.34 -22.80 -5.26
C ASN A 206 26.49 -21.82 -6.10
N THR A 207 27.02 -21.37 -7.23
CA THR A 207 26.35 -20.40 -8.11
C THR A 207 25.01 -20.90 -8.62
N MET A 208 24.88 -22.19 -8.95
CA MET A 208 23.64 -22.77 -9.45
C MET A 208 22.55 -22.82 -8.38
N GLN A 209 22.93 -23.10 -7.14
CA GLN A 209 22.05 -23.07 -5.97
C GLN A 209 21.56 -21.66 -5.67
N LEU A 210 22.44 -20.66 -5.73
CA LEU A 210 22.06 -19.26 -5.57
C LEU A 210 21.09 -18.80 -6.68
N LEU A 211 21.35 -19.18 -7.94
CA LEU A 211 20.43 -18.90 -9.05
C LEU A 211 19.08 -19.59 -8.86
N TRP A 212 19.08 -20.83 -8.36
CA TRP A 212 17.85 -21.55 -8.05
C TRP A 212 17.02 -20.84 -6.98
N ILE A 213 17.66 -20.39 -5.90
CA ILE A 213 16.97 -19.65 -4.84
C ILE A 213 16.36 -18.36 -5.41
N ASN A 214 17.20 -17.55 -6.07
CA ASN A 214 16.81 -16.22 -6.53
C ASN A 214 15.82 -16.20 -7.69
N LEU A 215 15.85 -17.21 -8.58
CA LEU A 215 15.02 -17.24 -9.79
C LEU A 215 13.81 -18.17 -9.66
N ILE A 216 13.92 -19.25 -8.89
CA ILE A 216 12.88 -20.26 -8.79
C ILE A 216 12.21 -20.20 -7.42
N SER A 217 12.97 -20.32 -6.33
CA SER A 217 12.40 -20.40 -5.00
C SER A 217 11.67 -19.12 -4.59
N ASP A 218 12.30 -17.96 -4.77
CA ASP A 218 11.89 -16.71 -4.12
C ASP A 218 10.94 -15.85 -4.98
N ILE A 219 10.99 -15.96 -6.31
CA ILE A 219 10.15 -15.16 -7.20
C ILE A 219 8.66 -15.46 -6.98
N PHE A 220 8.26 -16.74 -6.94
CA PHE A 220 6.84 -17.09 -6.81
C PHE A 220 6.25 -16.65 -5.47
N PRO A 221 6.90 -16.91 -4.31
CA PRO A 221 6.47 -16.36 -3.03
C PRO A 221 6.44 -14.83 -2.99
N GLY A 222 7.47 -14.17 -3.54
CA GLY A 222 7.54 -12.71 -3.62
C GLY A 222 6.38 -12.08 -4.41
N LEU A 223 6.04 -12.67 -5.56
CA LEU A 223 4.88 -12.27 -6.37
C LEU A 223 3.56 -12.59 -5.68
N ALA A 224 3.47 -13.74 -5.01
CA ALA A 224 2.27 -14.12 -4.30
C ALA A 224 1.97 -13.20 -3.10
N LEU A 225 3.00 -12.72 -2.40
CA LEU A 225 2.88 -11.68 -1.37
C LEU A 225 2.40 -10.34 -1.95
N ALA A 226 2.76 -10.02 -3.20
CA ALA A 226 2.23 -8.84 -3.90
C ALA A 226 0.71 -8.93 -4.15
N LEU A 227 0.14 -10.15 -4.13
CA LEU A 227 -1.28 -10.43 -4.34
C LEU A 227 -2.06 -10.72 -3.05
N GLU A 228 -1.48 -10.38 -1.89
CA GLU A 228 -2.13 -10.61 -0.60
C GLU A 228 -3.47 -9.83 -0.49
N PRO A 229 -4.52 -10.42 0.11
CA PRO A 229 -5.76 -9.70 0.41
C PRO A 229 -5.52 -8.48 1.34
N PRO A 230 -6.37 -7.44 1.26
CA PRO A 230 -6.23 -6.26 2.10
C PRO A 230 -6.44 -6.58 3.59
N GLU A 231 -5.74 -5.87 4.47
CA GLU A 231 -5.94 -5.96 5.91
C GLU A 231 -7.25 -5.27 6.33
N ASN A 232 -7.90 -5.77 7.40
CA ASN A 232 -9.24 -5.32 7.81
C ASN A 232 -9.31 -3.83 8.18
N ASP A 233 -8.19 -3.22 8.57
CA ASP A 233 -8.07 -1.83 9.00
C ASP A 233 -7.50 -0.91 7.91
N LEU A 234 -7.29 -1.38 6.67
CA LEU A 234 -6.65 -0.63 5.59
C LEU A 234 -7.27 0.76 5.35
N MET A 235 -8.61 0.84 5.38
CA MET A 235 -9.36 2.08 5.18
C MET A 235 -9.67 2.85 6.47
N ASN A 236 -9.21 2.37 7.63
CA ASN A 236 -9.32 3.08 8.91
C ASN A 236 -7.99 3.73 9.33
N ARG A 237 -6.93 3.57 8.53
CA ARG A 237 -5.62 4.19 8.73
C ARG A 237 -5.58 5.55 8.03
N PRO A 238 -4.84 6.55 8.55
CA PRO A 238 -4.62 7.80 7.84
C PRO A 238 -3.79 7.57 6.55
N PRO A 239 -3.80 8.52 5.60
CA PRO A 239 -2.91 8.48 4.45
C PRO A 239 -1.44 8.41 4.87
N ARG A 240 -0.65 7.70 4.07
CA ARG A 240 0.80 7.60 4.24
C ARG A 240 1.46 8.97 4.01
N ASP A 241 2.46 9.30 4.82
CA ASP A 241 3.36 10.42 4.53
C ASP A 241 4.26 10.09 3.32
N PRO A 242 4.18 10.85 2.21
CA PRO A 242 4.99 10.64 1.02
C PRO A 242 6.50 10.61 1.29
N LYS A 243 6.96 11.37 2.29
CA LYS A 243 8.40 11.50 2.65
C LYS A 243 8.94 10.30 3.41
N THR A 244 8.06 9.45 3.93
CA THR A 244 8.50 8.22 4.61
C THR A 244 9.09 7.26 3.56
N PRO A 245 10.30 6.70 3.75
CA PRO A 245 10.84 5.70 2.84
C PRO A 245 10.01 4.40 2.91
N ILE A 246 10.00 3.61 1.84
CA ILE A 246 9.29 2.32 1.81
C ILE A 246 9.82 1.37 2.90
N ILE A 247 11.15 1.36 3.10
CA ILE A 247 11.84 0.61 4.14
C ILE A 247 12.47 1.60 5.11
N ASN A 248 11.96 1.63 6.35
CA ASN A 248 12.47 2.50 7.39
C ASN A 248 13.58 1.82 8.23
N ARG A 249 14.17 2.54 9.20
CA ARG A 249 15.23 1.98 10.06
C ARG A 249 14.76 0.83 10.95
N ALA A 250 13.49 0.82 11.36
CA ALA A 250 12.92 -0.27 12.16
C ALA A 250 12.69 -1.53 11.31
N ASP A 251 12.30 -1.34 10.04
CA ASP A 251 12.20 -2.40 9.05
C ASP A 251 13.57 -3.01 8.77
N LEU A 252 14.59 -2.17 8.56
CA LEU A 252 15.96 -2.66 8.35
C LEU A 252 16.45 -3.50 9.54
N LYS A 253 16.25 -3.03 10.78
CA LYS A 253 16.59 -3.80 11.99
C LYS A 253 15.88 -5.15 12.02
N ARG A 254 14.61 -5.18 11.59
CA ARG A 254 13.81 -6.39 11.54
C ARG A 254 14.30 -7.35 10.45
N ILE A 255 14.53 -6.86 9.24
CA ILE A 255 15.12 -7.61 8.12
C ILE A 255 16.45 -8.22 8.57
N THR A 256 17.35 -7.42 9.15
CA THR A 256 18.65 -7.93 9.64
C THR A 256 18.49 -9.02 10.69
N PHE A 257 17.56 -8.85 11.64
CA PHE A 257 17.29 -9.89 12.66
C PHE A 257 16.75 -11.17 12.03
N GLU A 258 15.72 -11.08 11.20
CA GLU A 258 15.09 -12.23 10.55
C GLU A 258 16.08 -12.96 9.64
N SER A 259 16.89 -12.22 8.87
CA SER A 259 18.00 -12.77 8.07
C SER A 259 19.04 -13.48 8.92
N ALA A 260 19.49 -12.85 10.02
CA ALA A 260 20.50 -13.45 10.90
C ALA A 260 20.02 -14.78 11.51
N VAL A 261 18.74 -14.86 11.89
CA VAL A 261 18.14 -16.08 12.42
C VAL A 261 18.08 -17.17 11.35
N MET A 262 17.66 -16.85 10.12
CA MET A 262 17.68 -17.82 9.01
C MET A 262 19.10 -18.30 8.67
N SER A 263 20.05 -17.37 8.61
CA SER A 263 21.47 -17.67 8.37
C SER A 263 22.06 -18.54 9.47
N ALA A 264 21.74 -18.27 10.74
CA ALA A 264 22.20 -19.09 11.86
C ALA A 264 21.67 -20.53 11.77
N GLY A 265 20.40 -20.71 11.39
CA GLY A 265 19.83 -22.04 11.11
C GLY A 265 20.59 -22.77 10.00
N SER A 266 20.78 -22.11 8.85
CA SER A 266 21.51 -22.67 7.72
C SER A 266 22.98 -22.97 8.03
N LEU A 267 23.67 -22.09 8.76
CA LEU A 267 25.07 -22.28 9.17
C LEU A 267 25.18 -23.40 10.20
N GLY A 268 24.19 -23.58 11.08
CA GLY A 268 24.12 -24.73 11.98
C GLY A 268 24.04 -26.05 11.22
N ALA A 269 23.18 -26.12 10.19
CA ALA A 269 23.08 -27.29 9.31
C ALA A 269 24.38 -27.51 8.50
N TYR A 270 24.99 -26.44 8.00
CA TYR A 270 26.27 -26.51 7.31
C TYR A 270 27.40 -27.01 8.22
N GLY A 271 27.52 -26.45 9.42
CA GLY A 271 28.53 -26.81 10.41
C GLY A 271 28.41 -28.26 10.86
N TYR A 272 27.19 -28.77 11.07
CA TYR A 272 26.98 -30.19 11.31
C TYR A 272 27.45 -31.04 10.11
N GLY A 273 27.11 -30.62 8.89
CA GLY A 273 27.57 -31.29 7.67
C GLY A 273 29.10 -31.33 7.56
N LEU A 274 29.78 -30.24 7.94
CA LEU A 274 31.24 -30.16 7.98
C LEU A 274 31.85 -31.10 9.03
N LEU A 275 31.28 -31.15 10.23
CA LEU A 275 31.78 -32.00 11.31
C LEU A 275 31.64 -33.50 10.99
N MET A 276 30.52 -33.88 10.36
CA MET A 276 30.21 -35.29 10.09
C MET A 276 30.79 -35.81 8.78
N TYR A 277 30.87 -34.97 7.75
CA TYR A 277 31.20 -35.40 6.38
C TYR A 277 32.38 -34.63 5.77
N GLY A 278 32.92 -33.62 6.45
CA GLY A 278 33.97 -32.75 5.94
C GLY A 278 33.48 -31.71 4.93
N MET A 279 34.42 -30.93 4.40
CA MET A 279 34.14 -29.99 3.33
C MET A 279 33.76 -30.74 2.05
N GLY A 280 32.55 -30.50 1.54
CA GLY A 280 32.10 -31.15 0.32
C GLY A 280 30.64 -30.88 -0.01
N ALA A 281 30.19 -31.48 -1.12
CA ALA A 281 28.85 -31.27 -1.67
C ALA A 281 27.72 -31.67 -0.70
N LYS A 282 27.97 -32.58 0.24
CA LYS A 282 26.99 -32.98 1.26
C LYS A 282 26.75 -31.88 2.29
N ALA A 283 27.81 -31.25 2.81
CA ALA A 283 27.67 -30.09 3.70
C ALA A 283 26.96 -28.94 2.98
N GLY A 284 27.36 -28.63 1.74
CA GLY A 284 26.69 -27.60 0.93
C GLY A 284 25.22 -27.91 0.64
N THR A 285 24.87 -29.18 0.41
CA THR A 285 23.48 -29.61 0.28
C THR A 285 22.67 -29.32 1.53
N MET A 286 23.22 -29.57 2.73
CA MET A 286 22.54 -29.28 3.99
C MET A 286 22.31 -27.77 4.19
N ALA A 287 23.30 -26.94 3.85
CA ALA A 287 23.16 -25.49 3.88
C ALA A 287 22.06 -25.02 2.91
N PHE A 288 22.15 -25.42 1.64
CA PHE A 288 21.19 -25.08 0.60
C PHE A 288 19.77 -25.46 1.00
N MET A 289 19.54 -26.72 1.37
CA MET A 289 18.21 -27.20 1.74
C MET A 289 17.66 -26.50 2.98
N SER A 290 18.50 -26.31 4.01
CA SER A 290 18.08 -25.60 5.22
C SER A 290 17.70 -24.16 4.93
N LEU A 291 18.51 -23.44 4.15
CA LEU A 291 18.26 -22.04 3.84
C LEU A 291 16.99 -21.89 3.00
N THR A 292 16.85 -22.64 1.91
CA THR A 292 15.69 -22.55 1.02
C THR A 292 14.39 -22.89 1.75
N LEU A 293 14.37 -23.96 2.57
CA LEU A 293 13.18 -24.28 3.35
C LEU A 293 12.87 -23.21 4.40
N SER A 294 13.90 -22.64 5.05
CA SER A 294 13.72 -21.53 5.99
C SER A 294 13.13 -20.31 5.31
N GLN A 295 13.58 -19.97 4.10
CA GLN A 295 13.08 -18.84 3.31
C GLN A 295 11.61 -19.06 2.89
N LEU A 296 11.26 -20.25 2.40
CA LEU A 296 9.88 -20.60 2.06
C LEU A 296 8.94 -20.54 3.27
N LEU A 297 9.39 -21.00 4.45
CA LEU A 297 8.63 -20.86 5.69
C LEU A 297 8.51 -19.40 6.12
N HIS A 298 9.57 -18.61 5.96
CA HIS A 298 9.59 -17.19 6.28
C HIS A 298 8.58 -16.37 5.45
N THR A 299 8.26 -16.79 4.23
CA THR A 299 7.18 -16.17 3.44
C THR A 299 5.86 -16.12 4.21
N VAL A 300 5.53 -17.16 5.00
CA VAL A 300 4.31 -17.20 5.80
C VAL A 300 4.33 -16.11 6.87
N SER A 301 5.49 -15.86 7.47
CA SER A 301 5.70 -14.73 8.39
C SER A 301 5.59 -13.38 7.67
N CYS A 302 5.98 -13.26 6.42
CA CYS A 302 5.91 -11.98 5.70
C CYS A 302 4.48 -11.56 5.31
N ARG A 303 3.47 -12.44 5.47
CA ARG A 303 2.06 -12.11 5.17
C ARG A 303 1.52 -10.93 5.99
N SER A 304 2.01 -10.74 7.21
CA SER A 304 1.68 -9.58 8.04
C SER A 304 2.85 -9.17 8.93
N GLU A 305 3.01 -7.86 9.05
CA GLU A 305 3.98 -7.26 9.96
C GLU A 305 3.50 -7.26 11.41
N LYS A 306 2.18 -7.21 11.62
CA LYS A 306 1.56 -7.04 12.93
C LYS A 306 1.03 -8.36 13.48
N HIS A 307 0.47 -9.20 12.62
CA HIS A 307 -0.18 -10.43 13.04
C HIS A 307 0.78 -11.62 13.00
N SER A 308 0.78 -12.37 14.09
CA SER A 308 1.47 -13.66 14.13
C SER A 308 0.60 -14.75 13.48
N ILE A 309 1.23 -15.80 12.97
CA ILE A 309 0.55 -17.02 12.52
C ILE A 309 -0.26 -17.69 13.64
N PHE A 310 0.10 -17.41 14.91
CA PHE A 310 -0.57 -17.93 16.10
C PHE A 310 -1.75 -17.05 16.57
N ASP A 311 -2.01 -15.92 15.91
CA ASP A 311 -3.12 -15.05 16.28
C ASP A 311 -4.47 -15.71 16.03
N LYS A 312 -5.41 -15.52 16.98
CA LYS A 312 -6.79 -16.04 16.87
C LYS A 312 -7.55 -15.46 15.68
N LYS A 313 -7.21 -14.25 15.24
CA LYS A 313 -7.76 -13.63 14.03
C LYS A 313 -6.88 -14.01 12.84
N LYS A 314 -7.26 -15.08 12.14
CA LYS A 314 -6.55 -15.51 10.92
C LYS A 314 -6.73 -14.47 9.82
N LEU A 315 -5.63 -14.15 9.13
CA LEU A 315 -5.67 -13.40 7.88
C LEU A 315 -6.48 -14.19 6.83
N PRO A 316 -7.20 -13.49 5.94
CA PRO A 316 -7.86 -14.14 4.81
C PRO A 316 -6.87 -14.98 4.01
N SER A 317 -7.31 -16.14 3.51
CA SER A 317 -6.42 -17.06 2.78
C SER A 317 -5.98 -16.47 1.44
N ASN A 318 -4.69 -16.48 1.16
CA ASN A 318 -4.14 -16.15 -0.16
C ASN A 318 -3.93 -17.44 -0.98
N LYS A 319 -4.79 -17.68 -1.98
CA LYS A 319 -4.70 -18.86 -2.85
C LYS A 319 -3.40 -18.87 -3.66
N PHE A 320 -2.97 -17.71 -4.16
CA PHE A 320 -1.74 -17.58 -4.94
C PHE A 320 -0.52 -17.94 -4.09
N LEU A 321 -0.51 -17.51 -2.83
CA LEU A 321 0.56 -17.86 -1.88
C LEU A 321 0.61 -19.35 -1.59
N ASN A 322 -0.54 -19.99 -1.37
CA ASN A 322 -0.59 -21.43 -1.14
C ASN A 322 -0.09 -22.23 -2.35
N ILE A 323 -0.44 -21.78 -3.57
CA ILE A 323 0.04 -22.40 -4.82
C ILE A 323 1.54 -22.15 -4.99
N ALA A 324 2.02 -20.93 -4.77
CA ALA A 324 3.43 -20.59 -4.88
C ALA A 324 4.28 -21.39 -3.88
N LEU A 325 3.89 -21.43 -2.61
CA LEU A 325 4.59 -22.22 -1.58
C LEU A 325 4.56 -23.70 -1.89
N GLY A 326 3.38 -24.26 -2.19
CA GLY A 326 3.25 -25.68 -2.55
C GLY A 326 4.09 -26.04 -3.78
N GLY A 327 4.08 -25.18 -4.80
CA GLY A 327 4.89 -25.32 -6.01
C GLY A 327 6.39 -25.25 -5.70
N SER A 328 6.85 -24.29 -4.91
CA SER A 328 8.26 -24.16 -4.53
C SER A 328 8.74 -25.34 -3.68
N PHE A 329 7.93 -25.84 -2.72
CA PHE A 329 8.25 -27.07 -1.99
C PHE A 329 8.31 -28.30 -2.91
N ALA A 330 7.39 -28.41 -3.88
CA ALA A 330 7.41 -29.49 -4.86
C ALA A 330 8.65 -29.43 -5.76
N LEU A 331 9.03 -28.23 -6.23
CA LEU A 331 10.25 -28.02 -7.00
C LEU A 331 11.50 -28.35 -6.18
N GLN A 332 11.52 -28.01 -4.89
CA GLN A 332 12.61 -28.36 -4.00
C GLN A 332 12.70 -29.88 -3.78
N ALA A 333 11.58 -30.58 -3.68
CA ALA A 333 11.55 -32.04 -3.62
C ALA A 333 12.03 -32.68 -4.93
N LEU A 334 11.68 -32.11 -6.08
CA LEU A 334 12.17 -32.54 -7.40
C LEU A 334 13.68 -32.34 -7.53
N ALA A 335 14.22 -31.23 -7.01
CA ALA A 335 15.66 -30.94 -7.02
C ALA A 335 16.49 -32.03 -6.31
N ILE A 336 15.95 -32.66 -5.27
CA ILE A 336 16.60 -33.75 -4.54
C ILE A 336 16.38 -35.11 -5.21
N THR A 337 15.18 -35.36 -5.76
CA THR A 337 14.82 -36.69 -6.25
C THR A 337 15.32 -36.96 -7.67
N VAL A 338 15.23 -35.96 -8.56
CA VAL A 338 15.55 -36.11 -9.98
C VAL A 338 17.07 -36.05 -10.20
N PRO A 339 17.71 -37.11 -10.75
CA PRO A 339 19.17 -37.15 -10.94
C PRO A 339 19.74 -36.00 -11.77
N GLY A 340 19.02 -35.57 -12.83
CA GLY A 340 19.45 -34.46 -13.68
C GLY A 340 19.50 -33.12 -12.93
N LEU A 341 18.48 -32.84 -12.11
CA LEU A 341 18.44 -31.62 -11.29
C LEU A 341 19.49 -31.66 -10.17
N ARG A 342 19.71 -32.83 -9.56
CA ARG A 342 20.81 -33.02 -8.59
C ARG A 342 22.17 -32.70 -9.19
N GLY A 343 22.43 -33.21 -10.39
CA GLY A 343 23.68 -32.94 -11.11
C GLY A 343 23.85 -31.45 -11.43
N LEU A 344 22.79 -30.81 -11.92
CA LEU A 344 22.77 -29.37 -12.23
C LEU A 344 23.07 -28.51 -10.99
N LEU A 345 22.48 -28.85 -9.84
CA LEU A 345 22.60 -28.09 -8.59
C LEU A 345 23.80 -28.54 -7.74
N GLY A 346 24.52 -29.59 -8.13
CA GLY A 346 25.61 -30.19 -7.34
C GLY A 346 25.14 -30.75 -5.99
N ILE A 347 23.93 -31.31 -5.92
CA ILE A 347 23.29 -31.81 -4.71
C ILE A 347 23.52 -33.31 -4.53
N VAL A 348 23.79 -33.73 -3.29
CA VAL A 348 24.01 -35.15 -2.92
C VAL A 348 22.80 -35.67 -2.12
N PRO A 349 22.43 -36.95 -2.25
CA PRO A 349 21.40 -37.55 -1.40
C PRO A 349 21.68 -37.36 0.09
N VAL A 350 20.63 -36.98 0.83
CA VAL A 350 20.65 -36.80 2.28
C VAL A 350 20.02 -38.00 2.96
N ASN A 351 20.54 -38.40 4.12
CA ASN A 351 19.91 -39.45 4.93
C ASN A 351 18.76 -38.88 5.76
N LEU A 352 18.06 -39.73 6.50
CA LEU A 352 16.93 -39.32 7.33
C LEU A 352 17.33 -38.36 8.46
N LEU A 353 18.48 -38.58 9.10
CA LEU A 353 18.97 -37.70 10.16
C LEU A 353 19.34 -36.31 9.63
N ASP A 354 20.03 -36.25 8.50
CA ASP A 354 20.37 -35.01 7.80
C ASP A 354 19.09 -34.25 7.42
N SER A 355 18.06 -34.97 6.97
CA SER A 355 16.76 -34.41 6.59
C SER A 355 15.98 -33.86 7.79
N LEU A 356 15.99 -34.56 8.93
CA LEU A 356 15.41 -34.07 10.19
C LEU A 356 16.13 -32.81 10.69
N LEU A 357 17.46 -32.78 10.57
CA LEU A 357 18.26 -31.63 10.96
C LEU A 357 17.97 -30.42 10.07
N ILE A 358 17.92 -30.62 8.75
CA ILE A 358 17.49 -29.60 7.76
C ILE A 358 16.09 -29.05 8.08
N GLY A 359 15.14 -29.95 8.39
CA GLY A 359 13.78 -29.55 8.76
C GLY A 359 13.77 -28.73 10.06
N GLY A 360 14.50 -29.18 11.08
CA GLY A 360 14.64 -28.48 12.35
C GLY A 360 15.28 -27.09 12.19
N SER A 361 16.37 -26.99 11.43
CA SER A 361 17.07 -25.74 11.17
C SER A 361 16.28 -24.76 10.29
N ALA A 362 15.28 -25.23 9.54
CA ALA A 362 14.34 -24.39 8.80
C ALA A 362 13.14 -23.93 9.64
N VAL A 363 12.60 -24.80 10.52
CA VAL A 363 11.44 -24.48 11.37
C VAL A 363 11.82 -23.60 12.56
N LEU A 364 13.00 -23.78 13.14
CA LEU A 364 13.46 -22.96 14.27
C LEU A 364 13.45 -21.45 13.96
N PRO A 365 14.00 -20.99 12.81
CA PRO A 365 13.90 -19.60 12.39
C PRO A 365 12.48 -19.06 12.32
N LEU A 366 11.54 -19.84 11.78
CA LEU A 366 10.12 -19.46 11.73
C LEU A 366 9.56 -19.20 13.13
N LEU A 367 9.81 -20.12 14.08
CA LEU A 367 9.31 -19.99 15.45
C LEU A 367 9.90 -18.77 16.17
N VAL A 368 11.20 -18.55 16.02
CA VAL A 368 11.90 -17.40 16.60
C VAL A 368 11.35 -16.09 16.03
N ASN A 369 11.21 -16.00 14.70
CA ASN A 369 10.70 -14.81 14.03
C ASN A 369 9.24 -14.52 14.43
N GLU A 370 8.39 -15.53 14.52
CA GLU A 370 7.00 -15.35 14.96
C GLU A 370 6.88 -14.93 16.43
N SER A 371 7.73 -15.46 17.32
CA SER A 371 7.75 -15.05 18.73
C SER A 371 8.12 -13.57 18.91
N SER A 372 8.91 -13.01 17.98
CA SER A 372 9.33 -11.60 18.01
C SER A 372 8.18 -10.63 17.71
N LYS A 373 7.15 -11.07 16.98
CA LYS A 373 5.97 -10.27 16.65
C LYS A 373 5.02 -10.09 17.84
N ASN A 374 4.80 -11.15 18.62
CA ASN A 374 3.86 -11.13 19.76
C ASN A 374 4.25 -10.09 20.82
N LYS A 375 5.56 -9.94 21.10
CA LYS A 375 6.05 -8.98 22.10
C LYS A 375 5.82 -7.51 21.72
N ARG A 376 5.63 -7.21 20.43
CA ARG A 376 5.46 -5.83 19.93
C ARG A 376 3.99 -5.39 19.86
N GLN A 377 3.04 -6.31 19.72
CA GLN A 377 1.61 -5.96 19.83
C GLN A 377 1.24 -5.46 21.24
N GLU A 378 1.89 -5.98 22.28
CA GLU A 378 1.64 -5.56 23.67
C GLU A 378 2.20 -4.15 23.97
N ALA A 379 3.30 -3.76 23.35
CA ALA A 379 3.96 -2.46 23.57
C ALA A 379 3.30 -1.27 22.86
N GLY A 380 2.33 -1.50 21.95
CA GLY A 380 1.71 -0.47 21.10
C GLY A 380 0.24 -0.15 21.40
N ARG A 381 -0.36 -0.75 22.45
CA ARG A 381 -1.76 -0.45 22.81
C ARG A 381 -1.85 0.78 23.71
N LEU A 382 -2.12 1.94 23.13
CA LEU A 382 -2.93 2.94 23.83
C LEU A 382 -4.37 2.39 23.91
N PRO A 383 -5.07 2.52 25.05
CA PRO A 383 -6.43 2.01 25.20
C PRO A 383 -7.34 2.71 24.18
N ALA A 384 -7.97 1.92 23.31
CA ALA A 384 -9.02 2.42 22.42
C ALA A 384 -10.27 2.72 23.25
N PRO A 385 -10.95 3.86 23.05
CA PRO A 385 -12.26 4.09 23.66
C PRO A 385 -13.26 3.06 23.12
N GLU A 386 -13.96 2.39 24.05
CA GLU A 386 -15.01 1.41 23.76
C GLU A 386 -16.22 2.07 23.11
N PHE A 387 -16.27 2.09 21.77
CA PHE A 387 -17.53 2.31 21.06
C PHE A 387 -17.57 1.51 19.75
N LEU A 388 -17.89 0.21 19.83
CA LEU A 388 -18.34 -0.54 18.66
C LEU A 388 -19.45 -1.54 19.05
N GLY A 389 -20.69 -1.04 18.98
CA GLY A 389 -21.86 -1.87 18.75
C GLY A 389 -21.84 -2.41 17.31
N ASN A 390 -21.60 -3.71 17.22
CA ASN A 390 -22.06 -4.67 16.22
C ASN A 390 -22.76 -4.12 14.94
N GLU A 391 -22.00 -3.95 13.84
CA GLU A 391 -22.56 -4.02 12.48
C GLU A 391 -21.75 -5.04 11.66
N ARG A 392 -22.20 -6.29 11.69
CA ARG A 392 -21.84 -7.30 10.70
C ARG A 392 -22.83 -7.23 9.55
N GLY A 393 -22.38 -6.64 8.46
CA GLY A 393 -23.07 -6.73 7.18
C GLY A 393 -22.28 -5.95 6.15
N ILE A 394 -22.16 -6.53 4.95
CA ILE A 394 -21.64 -5.87 3.74
C ILE A 394 -20.11 -6.00 3.56
N VAL A 395 -19.68 -7.23 3.29
CA VAL A 395 -18.78 -7.50 2.16
C VAL A 395 -19.32 -8.73 1.43
N ARG A 396 -20.08 -8.49 0.37
CA ARG A 396 -20.22 -9.37 -0.78
C ARG A 396 -20.17 -8.53 -2.03
#